data_AF-A0A3E0KK59-F1
#
_entry.id   AF-A0A3E0KK59-F1
#
_cell.length_a   1.000
_cell.length_b   1.000
_cell.length_c   1.000
_cell.angle_alpha   90.00
_cell.angle_beta   90.00
_cell.angle_gamma   90.00
#
_symmetry.space_group_name_H-M   'P 1'
#
loop_
_entity.id
_entity.type
_entity.pdbx_description
1 polymer ?
#
loop_
_entity_poly.entity_id
_entity_poly.type
_entity_poly.pdbx_seq_one_letter_code
_entity_poly.pdbx_strand_id
1 'polypeptide(L)'
;MPMERFEPQGEGRGRPGGDGAARADEPTEKDRDTVTRQLGRRPRPFSRVSRRCRYGYPQVILTEPLHRRRHRWGAFPPVFLLTCPLLH
;
A
#
# COMPACT_ATOMS: atom_id res chain seq x y z
N MET A 1 -16.53 54.60 -9.82
CA MET A 1 -15.37 53.70 -9.66
C MET A 1 -15.91 52.31 -9.37
N PRO A 2 -15.97 51.40 -10.36
CA PRO A 2 -16.57 50.07 -10.19
C PRO A 2 -15.64 49.16 -9.37
N MET A 3 -16.18 48.53 -8.33
CA MET A 3 -15.51 47.50 -7.55
C MET A 3 -15.60 46.20 -8.33
N GLU A 4 -14.48 45.75 -8.90
CA GLU A 4 -14.41 44.52 -9.68
C GLU A 4 -14.68 43.30 -8.79
N ARG A 5 -15.70 42.54 -9.21
CA ARG A 5 -16.16 41.30 -8.59
C ARG A 5 -15.13 40.21 -8.86
N PHE A 6 -14.44 39.73 -7.83
CA PHE A 6 -13.49 38.62 -7.94
C PHE A 6 -14.27 37.29 -8.02
N GLU A 7 -14.39 36.75 -9.23
CA GLU A 7 -14.96 35.43 -9.50
C GLU A 7 -13.87 34.35 -9.37
N PRO A 8 -14.01 33.32 -8.51
CA PRO A 8 -13.07 32.22 -8.51
C PRO A 8 -13.32 31.37 -9.75
N GLN A 9 -12.37 31.43 -10.69
CA GLN A 9 -12.30 30.55 -11.84
C GLN A 9 -12.23 29.09 -11.37
N GLY A 10 -13.18 28.28 -11.83
CA GLY A 10 -13.07 26.83 -11.73
C GLY A 10 -12.08 26.30 -12.75
N GLU A 11 -11.22 25.36 -12.35
CA GLU A 11 -10.65 24.29 -13.18
C GLU A 11 -9.75 23.44 -12.25
N GLY A 12 -9.96 22.12 -12.19
CA GLY A 12 -9.13 21.28 -11.32
C GLY A 12 -9.53 19.81 -11.26
N ARG A 13 -9.82 19.25 -12.42
CA ARG A 13 -10.08 17.83 -12.67
C ARG A 13 -8.91 16.98 -12.15
N GLY A 14 -9.16 16.17 -11.11
CA GLY A 14 -8.33 15.04 -10.67
C GLY A 14 -6.93 15.39 -10.15
N ARG A 15 -6.61 15.01 -8.92
CA ARG A 15 -5.21 14.77 -8.55
C ARG A 15 -4.82 13.38 -9.09
N PRO A 16 -3.96 13.24 -10.13
CA PRO A 16 -3.21 12.01 -10.28
C PRO A 16 -2.05 12.12 -9.29
N GLY A 17 -2.30 11.67 -8.05
CA GLY A 17 -1.26 11.59 -7.04
C GLY A 17 -0.46 10.30 -7.24
N GLY A 18 0.67 10.39 -7.94
CA GLY A 18 1.85 9.57 -7.63
C GLY A 18 2.12 8.35 -8.52
N ASP A 19 2.58 8.61 -9.73
CA ASP A 19 3.74 7.99 -10.38
C ASP A 19 4.80 7.52 -9.37
N GLY A 20 4.61 6.30 -8.86
CA GLY A 20 5.50 5.66 -7.87
C GLY A 20 4.99 4.34 -7.33
N ALA A 21 3.71 4.00 -7.56
CA ALA A 21 3.22 2.64 -7.36
C ALA A 21 3.67 1.75 -8.53
N ALA A 22 4.92 1.27 -8.47
CA ALA A 22 5.32 0.09 -9.23
C ALA A 22 4.19 -0.96 -9.11
N ARG A 23 3.72 -1.49 -10.25
CA ARG A 23 2.55 -2.38 -10.38
C ARG A 23 2.48 -3.35 -9.18
N ALA A 24 1.61 -3.05 -8.24
CA ALA A 24 1.48 -3.79 -7.01
C ALA A 24 0.18 -4.60 -7.07
N ASP A 25 0.31 -5.91 -7.06
CA ASP A 25 -0.79 -6.85 -7.21
C ASP A 25 -1.67 -6.88 -5.95
N GLU A 26 -2.94 -7.21 -6.15
CA GLU A 26 -3.83 -7.51 -5.04
C GLU A 26 -3.40 -8.82 -4.34
N PRO A 27 -3.34 -8.85 -2.99
CA PRO A 27 -2.97 -10.05 -2.25
C PRO A 27 -4.00 -11.16 -2.37
N THR A 28 -3.55 -12.34 -2.80
CA THR A 28 -4.36 -13.56 -2.75
C THR A 28 -4.36 -14.16 -1.35
N GLU A 29 -5.28 -15.09 -1.08
CA GLU A 29 -5.29 -15.82 0.20
C GLU A 29 -4.04 -16.69 0.39
N LYS A 30 -3.50 -17.25 -0.70
CA LYS A 30 -2.23 -18.00 -0.70
C LYS A 30 -1.04 -17.11 -0.29
N ASP A 31 -1.04 -15.85 -0.69
CA ASP A 31 -0.01 -14.89 -0.27
C ASP A 31 -0.08 -14.68 1.25
N ARG A 32 -1.28 -14.53 1.79
CA ARG A 32 -1.50 -14.36 3.24
C ARG A 32 -1.06 -15.57 4.05
N ASP A 33 -1.36 -16.78 3.57
CA ASP A 33 -0.90 -18.03 4.21
C ASP A 33 0.64 -18.13 4.19
N THR A 34 1.26 -17.87 3.02
CA THR A 34 2.72 -17.88 2.87
C THR A 34 3.40 -16.93 3.85
N VAL A 35 2.92 -15.68 3.93
CA VAL A 35 3.45 -14.67 4.86
C VAL A 35 3.20 -15.06 6.32
N THR A 36 2.04 -15.65 6.63
CA THR A 36 1.72 -16.13 8.00
C THR A 36 2.71 -17.20 8.45
N ARG A 37 3.01 -18.18 7.58
CA ARG A 37 3.97 -19.25 7.86
C ARG A 37 5.37 -18.69 8.11
N GLN A 38 5.79 -17.69 7.35
CA GLN A 38 7.12 -17.07 7.50
C GLN A 38 7.25 -16.22 8.75
N LEU A 39 6.22 -15.44 9.09
CA LEU A 39 6.24 -14.59 10.27
C LEU A 39 5.99 -15.35 11.57
N GLY A 40 5.50 -16.59 11.50
CA GLY A 40 5.04 -17.38 12.65
C GLY A 40 3.83 -16.76 13.38
N ARG A 41 3.20 -15.75 12.77
CA ARG A 41 2.05 -15.01 13.30
C ARG A 41 1.22 -14.47 12.16
N ARG A 42 -0.05 -14.16 12.44
CA ARG A 42 -0.92 -13.50 11.46
C ARG A 42 -0.32 -12.13 11.09
N PRO A 43 -0.03 -11.85 9.80
CA PRO A 43 0.49 -10.56 9.38
C PRO A 43 -0.53 -9.45 9.70
N ARG A 44 -0.02 -8.23 9.90
CA ARG A 44 -0.91 -7.06 9.82
C ARG A 44 -1.52 -7.01 8.42
N PRO A 45 -2.72 -6.41 8.26
CA PRO A 45 -3.27 -6.18 6.93
C PRO A 45 -2.23 -5.49 6.05
N PHE A 46 -1.90 -6.14 4.94
CA PHE A 46 -1.07 -5.57 3.90
C PHE A 46 -1.96 -5.35 2.68
N SER A 47 -1.77 -4.22 2.02
CA SER A 47 -2.66 -3.75 0.97
C SER A 47 -2.30 -4.35 -0.38
N ARG A 48 -1.01 -4.60 -0.64
CA ARG A 48 -0.53 -5.04 -1.97
C ARG A 48 0.72 -5.92 -1.91
N VAL A 49 0.94 -6.67 -2.98
CA VAL A 49 2.20 -7.37 -3.27
C VAL A 49 2.96 -6.56 -4.33
N SER A 50 4.03 -5.87 -3.95
CA SER A 50 4.79 -5.05 -4.88
C SER A 50 5.68 -5.88 -5.83
N ARG A 51 6.08 -7.09 -5.42
CA ARG A 51 6.92 -7.97 -6.23
C ARG A 51 6.65 -9.44 -5.89
N ARG A 52 6.57 -10.27 -6.93
CA ARG A 52 6.57 -11.73 -6.84
C ARG A 52 7.91 -12.30 -7.29
N CYS A 53 8.34 -13.41 -6.70
CA CYS A 53 9.51 -14.15 -7.16
C CYS A 53 9.18 -14.98 -8.42
N ARG A 54 10.19 -15.59 -9.04
CA ARG A 54 10.02 -16.44 -10.24
C ARG A 54 9.06 -17.63 -10.05
N TYR A 55 8.80 -18.02 -8.80
CA TYR A 55 7.91 -19.10 -8.42
C TYR A 55 6.50 -18.61 -8.03
N GLY A 56 6.23 -17.32 -8.18
CA GLY A 56 4.92 -16.69 -7.91
C GLY A 56 4.67 -16.28 -6.46
N TYR A 57 5.59 -16.57 -5.52
CA TYR A 57 5.44 -16.19 -4.11
C TYR A 57 5.69 -14.69 -3.89
N PRO A 58 5.01 -14.07 -2.89
CA PRO A 58 5.22 -12.66 -2.59
C PRO A 58 6.65 -12.48 -2.09
N GLN A 59 7.44 -11.66 -2.76
CA GLN A 59 8.78 -11.30 -2.30
C GLN A 59 8.77 -10.00 -1.53
N VAL A 60 7.89 -9.08 -1.90
CA VAL A 60 7.77 -7.76 -1.28
C VAL A 60 6.30 -7.44 -1.08
N ILE A 61 5.90 -7.24 0.18
CA ILE A 61 4.54 -6.80 0.54
C ILE A 61 4.55 -5.34 0.99
N LEU A 62 3.46 -4.63 0.71
CA LEU A 62 3.22 -3.25 1.12
C LEU A 62 2.16 -3.22 2.21
N THR A 63 2.49 -2.59 3.33
CA THR A 63 1.56 -2.35 4.43
C THR A 63 1.07 -0.90 4.39
N GLU A 64 -0.17 -0.67 4.80
CA GLU A 64 -0.68 0.70 4.93
C GLU A 64 0.09 1.40 6.06
N PRO A 65 0.72 2.56 5.78
CA PRO A 65 1.56 3.25 6.76
C PRO A 65 0.73 3.83 7.91
N LEU A 66 -0.56 4.06 7.68
CA LEU A 66 -1.50 4.50 8.69
C LEU A 66 -2.57 3.44 8.85
N HIS A 67 -2.73 2.95 10.07
CA HIS A 67 -3.83 2.07 10.41
C HIS A 67 -4.75 2.74 11.42
N ARG A 68 -6.04 2.43 11.35
CA ARG A 68 -7.00 2.86 12.36
C ARG A 68 -7.22 1.75 13.38
N ARG A 69 -6.79 1.98 14.63
CA ARG A 69 -7.09 1.07 15.74
C ARG A 69 -8.13 1.72 16.64
N ARG A 70 -9.35 1.19 16.63
CA ARG A 70 -10.52 1.80 17.28
C ARG A 70 -10.69 3.27 16.83
N HIS A 71 -10.39 4.22 17.71
CA HIS A 71 -10.55 5.67 17.50
C HIS A 71 -9.22 6.41 17.34
N ARG A 72 -8.08 5.71 17.26
CA ARG A 72 -6.76 6.32 17.09
C ARG A 72 -6.07 5.85 15.83
N TRP A 73 -5.40 6.79 15.17
CA TRP A 73 -4.48 6.52 14.07
C TRP A 73 -3.15 6.07 14.65
N GLY A 74 -2.66 4.92 14.18
CA GLY A 74 -1.31 4.44 14.48
C GLY A 74 -0.49 4.48 13.20
N ALA A 75 0.74 4.97 13.29
CA ALA A 75 1.71 4.86 12.22
C ALA A 75 2.39 3.49 12.33
N PHE A 76 2.44 2.77 11.22
CA PHE A 76 3.33 1.65 11.02
C PHE A 76 4.34 2.07 9.96
N PRO A 77 5.65 1.82 10.16
CA PRO A 77 6.59 2.11 9.09
C PRO A 77 6.16 1.33 7.84
N PRO A 78 6.21 1.90 6.64
CA PRO A 78 5.97 1.16 5.41
C PRO A 78 7.12 0.17 5.22
N VAL A 79 7.01 -1.00 5.86
CA VAL A 79 8.08 -2.00 5.83
C VAL A 79 7.89 -2.86 4.59
N PHE A 80 8.90 -2.83 3.70
CA PHE A 80 9.08 -3.81 2.65
C PHE A 80 9.56 -5.12 3.29
N LEU A 81 8.67 -6.07 3.52
CA LEU A 81 9.04 -7.38 4.07
C LEU A 81 9.48 -8.30 2.93
N LEU A 82 10.69 -8.84 3.05
CA LEU A 82 11.19 -9.91 2.18
C LEU A 82 10.53 -11.23 2.59
N THR A 83 9.57 -11.69 1.80
CA THR A 83 8.71 -12.86 2.12
C THR A 83 8.85 -14.00 1.11
N CYS A 84 9.94 -14.08 0.33
CA CYS A 84 10.09 -15.23 -0.57
C CYS A 84 10.52 -16.47 0.24
N PRO A 85 9.74 -17.57 0.26
CA PRO A 85 10.12 -18.79 0.97
C PRO A 85 11.33 -19.50 0.34
N LEU A 86 11.69 -19.11 -0.87
CA LEU A 86 12.79 -19.64 -1.66
C LEU A 86 13.90 -18.60 -1.86
N LEU A 87 13.99 -17.60 -0.97
CA LEU A 87 15.12 -16.68 -0.95
C LEU A 87 16.35 -17.46 -0.41
N HIS A 88 17.21 -17.92 -1.31
CA HIS A 88 18.54 -18.44 -1.01
C HIS A 88 19.56 -17.30 -1.16
#